data_AF-X1KEH4-F1
#
_entry.id   AF-X1KEH4-F1
#
_cell.length_a   1.000
_cell.length_b   1.000
_cell.length_c   1.000
_cell.angle_alpha   90.00
_cell.angle_beta   90.00
_cell.angle_gamma   90.00
#
_symmetry.space_group_name_H-M   'P 1'
#
loop_
_entity.id
_entity.type
_entity.pdbx_description
1 polymer ?
#
loop_
_entity_poly.entity_id
_entity_poly.type
_entity_poly.pdbx_seq_one_letter_code
_entity_poly.pdbx_strand_id
1 'polypeptide(L)'
;MGMLMTCPFILAEDTFGPITDNANGINEFTGAGSEIRRVTDHLDATGNTTKALTKGYAMVSAGLAGFLLFQAYFDRVLLFQGKTGELFNVNLVCPEVLIGGVLAIMMVFLFSSWGLKSVGGAASKIIEEVRRQIKADPGIMEGTSRPDYGRAVDITTGAKH
;
A
#
# COMPACT_ATOMS: atom_id res chain seq x y z
N MET A 1 -1.35 14.90 18.36
CA MET A 1 -1.13 13.87 19.40
C MET A 1 -2.39 13.04 19.70
N GLY A 2 -3.61 13.58 19.71
CA GLY A 2 -4.83 12.79 19.99
C GLY A 2 -5.10 11.61 19.04
N MET A 3 -4.84 11.79 17.74
CA MET A 3 -5.04 10.76 16.71
C MET A 3 -4.03 9.59 16.80
N LEU A 4 -2.93 9.69 17.53
CA LEU A 4 -1.98 8.57 17.68
C LEU A 4 -2.20 7.78 18.98
N MET A 5 -3.11 8.20 19.86
CA MET A 5 -3.39 7.46 21.11
C MET A 5 -4.02 6.09 20.85
N THR A 6 -4.77 5.94 19.76
CA THR A 6 -5.36 4.67 19.31
C THR A 6 -4.45 3.90 18.34
N CYS A 7 -3.23 4.39 18.06
CA CYS A 7 -2.30 3.76 17.12
C CYS A 7 -2.06 2.26 17.40
N PRO A 8 -1.91 1.79 18.66
CA PRO A 8 -1.75 0.36 18.92
C PRO A 8 -2.92 -0.50 18.42
N PHE A 9 -4.15 -0.01 18.55
CA PHE A 9 -5.35 -0.72 18.05
C PHE A 9 -5.40 -0.74 16.53
N ILE A 10 -5.06 0.39 15.89
CA ILE A 10 -5.03 0.51 14.44
C ILE A 10 -3.98 -0.43 13.83
N LEU A 11 -2.80 -0.51 14.45
CA LEU A 11 -1.76 -1.45 13.99
C LEU A 11 -2.18 -2.91 14.19
N ALA A 12 -2.88 -3.23 15.29
CA ALA A 12 -3.42 -4.56 15.51
C ALA A 12 -4.46 -4.93 14.43
N GLU A 13 -5.37 -4.02 14.09
CA GLU A 13 -6.38 -4.19 13.04
C GLU A 13 -5.77 -4.32 11.63
N ASP A 14 -4.69 -3.57 11.34
CA ASP A 14 -3.99 -3.65 10.06
C ASP A 14 -3.22 -4.98 9.92
N THR A 15 -2.62 -5.45 11.02
CA THR A 15 -1.85 -6.71 11.05
C THR A 15 -2.77 -7.94 11.05
N PHE A 16 -4.00 -7.81 11.52
CA PHE A 16 -4.99 -8.88 11.52
C PHE A 16 -5.26 -9.45 10.12
N GLY A 17 -5.41 -8.59 9.11
CA GLY A 17 -5.71 -9.03 7.74
C GLY A 17 -4.64 -9.96 7.12
N PRO A 18 -3.35 -9.57 7.09
CA PRO A 18 -2.28 -10.46 6.61
C PRO A 18 -2.17 -11.78 7.38
N ILE A 19 -2.54 -11.83 8.67
CA ILE A 19 -2.53 -13.09 9.44
C ILE A 19 -3.64 -14.01 8.94
N THR A 20 -4.85 -13.49 8.74
CA THR A 20 -6.01 -14.30 8.32
C THR A 20 -5.90 -14.75 6.86
N ASP A 21 -5.35 -13.92 5.97
CA ASP A 21 -5.03 -14.27 4.58
C ASP A 21 -4.03 -15.45 4.51
N ASN A 22 -2.92 -15.38 5.26
CA ASN A 22 -1.94 -16.47 5.31
C ASN A 22 -2.52 -17.76 5.91
N ALA A 23 -3.35 -17.65 6.96
CA ALA A 23 -4.04 -18.80 7.52
C ALA A 23 -4.97 -19.46 6.49
N ASN A 24 -5.67 -18.67 5.69
CA ASN A 24 -6.52 -19.16 4.62
C ASN A 24 -5.71 -19.89 3.53
N GLY A 25 -4.55 -19.34 3.13
CA GLY A 25 -3.64 -19.99 2.19
C GLY A 25 -3.10 -21.34 2.71
N ILE A 26 -2.72 -21.42 3.98
CA ILE A 26 -2.27 -22.68 4.61
C ILE A 26 -3.41 -23.71 4.61
N ASN A 27 -4.64 -23.31 4.93
CA ASN A 27 -5.79 -24.20 4.91
C ASN A 27 -6.03 -24.77 3.51
N GLU A 28 -5.85 -23.96 2.46
CA GLU A 28 -5.97 -24.40 1.08
C GLU A 28 -4.89 -25.40 0.70
N PHE A 29 -3.63 -25.14 1.05
CA PHE A 29 -2.51 -26.04 0.75
C PHE A 29 -2.55 -27.36 1.53
N THR A 30 -3.16 -27.38 2.71
CA THR A 30 -3.26 -28.56 3.58
C THR A 30 -4.54 -29.36 3.39
N GLY A 31 -5.54 -28.83 2.67
CA GLY A 31 -6.83 -29.49 2.50
C GLY A 31 -7.64 -29.58 3.79
N ALA A 32 -7.56 -28.57 4.66
CA ALA A 32 -8.10 -28.57 6.03
C ALA A 32 -9.64 -28.69 6.16
N GLY A 33 -10.37 -28.85 5.05
CA GLY A 33 -11.82 -29.03 5.02
C GLY A 33 -12.60 -27.73 4.85
N SER A 34 -13.81 -27.84 4.30
CA SER A 34 -14.63 -26.68 3.90
C SER A 34 -15.16 -25.87 5.08
N GLU A 35 -15.34 -26.47 6.26
CA GLU A 35 -15.82 -25.77 7.46
C GLU A 35 -14.77 -24.78 7.97
N ILE A 36 -13.52 -25.23 8.12
CA ILE A 36 -12.40 -24.39 8.57
C ILE A 36 -12.15 -23.27 7.56
N ARG A 37 -12.19 -23.60 6.26
CA ARG A 37 -12.07 -22.60 5.19
C ARG A 37 -13.17 -21.54 5.27
N ARG A 38 -14.43 -21.95 5.49
CA ARG A 38 -15.53 -20.99 5.63
C ARG A 38 -15.26 -19.99 6.75
N VAL A 39 -14.73 -20.45 7.89
CA VAL A 39 -14.37 -19.56 9.00
C VAL A 39 -13.23 -18.61 8.59
N THR A 40 -12.15 -19.12 7.99
CA THR A 40 -11.02 -18.26 7.60
C THR A 40 -11.36 -17.29 6.48
N ASP A 41 -12.22 -17.65 5.54
CA ASP A 41 -12.73 -16.73 4.50
C ASP A 41 -13.49 -15.55 5.12
N HIS A 42 -14.29 -15.77 6.16
CA HIS A 42 -14.99 -14.67 6.86
C HIS A 42 -14.00 -13.76 7.62
N LEU A 43 -12.94 -14.34 8.18
CA LEU A 43 -11.90 -13.59 8.88
C LEU A 43 -11.03 -12.78 7.91
N ASP A 44 -10.69 -13.32 6.73
CA ASP A 44 -9.99 -12.59 5.67
C ASP A 44 -10.85 -11.44 5.12
N ALA A 45 -12.13 -11.68 4.85
CA ALA A 45 -13.05 -10.61 4.44
C ALA A 45 -13.14 -9.47 5.47
N THR A 46 -13.17 -9.82 6.76
CA THR A 46 -13.12 -8.84 7.85
C THR A 46 -11.79 -8.10 7.87
N GLY A 47 -10.67 -8.82 7.75
CA GLY A 47 -9.32 -8.25 7.69
C GLY A 47 -9.09 -7.31 6.51
N ASN A 48 -9.68 -7.59 5.35
CA ASN A 48 -9.65 -6.69 4.20
C ASN A 48 -10.40 -5.39 4.47
N THR A 49 -11.51 -5.45 5.21
CA THR A 49 -12.26 -4.27 5.63
C THR A 49 -11.46 -3.44 6.64
N THR A 50 -10.86 -4.06 7.65
CA THR A 50 -10.05 -3.34 8.65
C THR A 50 -8.83 -2.69 7.99
N LYS A 51 -8.13 -3.41 7.11
CA LYS A 51 -6.98 -2.89 6.33
C LYS A 51 -7.35 -1.68 5.45
N ALA A 52 -8.58 -1.62 4.95
CA ALA A 52 -9.05 -0.45 4.22
C ALA A 52 -9.27 0.75 5.14
N LEU A 53 -9.84 0.53 6.33
CA LEU A 53 -10.05 1.57 7.34
C LEU A 53 -8.73 2.13 7.88
N THR A 54 -7.76 1.27 8.17
CA THR A 54 -6.43 1.68 8.67
C THR A 54 -5.66 2.52 7.64
N LYS A 55 -5.73 2.17 6.36
CA LYS A 55 -5.20 3.02 5.26
C LYS A 55 -5.86 4.39 5.21
N GLY A 56 -7.18 4.44 5.35
CA GLY A 56 -7.94 5.70 5.43
C GLY A 56 -7.46 6.57 6.60
N TYR A 57 -7.28 5.95 7.77
CA TYR A 57 -6.76 6.62 8.95
C TYR A 57 -5.37 7.22 8.73
N ALA A 58 -4.46 6.43 8.17
CA ALA A 58 -3.10 6.88 7.85
C ALA A 58 -3.10 8.08 6.89
N MET A 59 -3.95 8.07 5.86
CA MET A 59 -4.08 9.18 4.91
C MET A 59 -4.57 10.47 5.59
N VAL A 60 -5.63 10.39 6.40
CA VAL A 60 -6.17 11.56 7.11
C VAL A 60 -5.15 12.09 8.13
N SER A 61 -4.48 11.20 8.86
CA SER A 61 -3.45 11.56 9.83
C SER A 61 -2.27 12.27 9.15
N ALA A 62 -1.81 11.75 8.02
CA ALA A 62 -0.77 12.38 7.21
C ALA A 62 -1.21 13.75 6.67
N GLY A 63 -2.48 13.89 6.25
CA GLY A 63 -3.04 15.17 5.81
C GLY A 63 -3.05 16.23 6.91
N LEU A 64 -3.50 15.87 8.12
CA LEU A 64 -3.49 16.76 9.28
C LEU A 64 -2.06 17.14 9.71
N ALA A 65 -1.15 16.17 9.72
CA ALA A 65 0.26 16.43 9.99
C ALA A 65 0.87 17.35 8.92
N GLY A 66 0.53 17.14 7.64
CA GLY A 66 0.95 17.99 6.53
C GLY A 66 0.48 19.44 6.70
N PHE A 67 -0.77 19.66 7.11
CA PHE A 67 -1.28 21.00 7.41
C PHE A 67 -0.49 21.69 8.54
N LEU A 68 -0.21 20.97 9.63
CA LEU A 68 0.59 21.49 10.74
C LEU A 68 2.04 21.79 10.32
N LEU A 69 2.62 20.96 9.46
CA LEU A 69 3.96 21.19 8.90
C LEU A 69 3.98 22.41 7.97
N PHE A 70 2.92 22.64 7.17
CA PHE A 70 2.80 23.86 6.38
C PHE A 70 2.69 25.11 7.26
N GLN A 71 1.88 25.07 8.31
CA GLN A 71 1.80 26.16 9.27
C GLN A 71 3.17 26.45 9.89
N ALA A 72 3.86 25.42 10.38
CA ALA A 72 5.20 25.57 10.93
C ALA A 72 6.22 26.09 9.89
N TYR A 73 6.10 25.69 8.63
CA TYR A 73 6.91 26.22 7.53
C TYR A 73 6.69 27.71 7.32
N PHE A 74 5.43 28.17 7.25
CA PHE A 74 5.11 29.58 7.08
C PHE A 74 5.58 30.44 8.26
N ASP A 75 5.43 29.95 9.49
CA ASP A 75 5.94 30.62 10.69
C ASP A 75 7.46 30.82 10.60
N ARG A 76 8.20 29.83 10.07
CA ARG A 76 9.66 29.94 9.84
C ARG A 76 10.00 30.93 8.74
N VAL A 77 9.26 30.94 7.63
CA VAL A 77 9.47 31.91 6.54
C VAL A 77 9.28 33.34 7.04
N LEU A 78 8.24 33.60 7.82
CA LEU A 78 7.98 34.93 8.39
C LEU A 78 9.07 35.37 9.37
N LEU A 79 9.58 34.44 10.18
CA LEU A 79 10.70 34.71 11.09
C LEU A 79 11.95 35.16 10.33
N PHE A 80 12.30 34.52 9.21
CA PHE A 80 13.44 34.94 8.38
C PHE A 80 13.21 36.28 7.66
N GLN A 81 11.95 36.64 7.39
CA GLN A 81 11.60 37.94 6.82
C GLN A 81 11.49 39.06 7.88
N GLY A 82 11.71 38.76 9.17
CA GLY A 82 11.55 39.72 10.25
C GLY A 82 10.09 40.10 10.55
N LYS A 83 9.12 39.31 10.06
CA LYS A 83 7.67 39.54 10.17
C LYS A 83 7.00 38.60 11.19
N THR A 84 7.71 38.30 12.27
CA THR A 84 7.26 37.35 13.29
C THR A 84 5.91 37.81 13.89
N GLY A 85 4.89 36.95 13.80
CA GLY A 85 3.54 37.24 14.32
C GLY A 85 2.54 37.76 13.28
N GLU A 86 2.95 37.98 12.03
CA GLU A 86 2.02 38.23 10.93
C GLU A 86 1.34 36.94 10.44
N LEU A 87 0.18 37.06 9.81
CA LEU A 87 -0.47 35.92 9.14
C LEU A 87 0.10 35.76 7.73
N PHE A 88 0.58 34.55 7.40
CA PHE A 88 1.02 34.26 6.04
C PHE A 88 -0.19 34.12 5.10
N ASN A 89 -0.26 34.98 4.07
CA ASN A 89 -1.35 34.95 3.10
C ASN A 89 -0.96 34.06 1.91
N VAL A 90 -1.68 32.95 1.71
CA VAL A 90 -1.55 32.10 0.52
C VAL A 90 -2.64 32.49 -0.48
N ASN A 91 -2.25 33.17 -1.55
CA ASN A 91 -3.17 33.57 -2.62
C ASN A 91 -3.07 32.61 -3.82
N LEU A 92 -4.15 31.86 -4.08
CA LEU A 92 -4.24 30.92 -5.21
C LEU A 92 -4.32 31.60 -6.59
N VAL A 93 -4.62 32.89 -6.63
CA VAL A 93 -4.65 33.68 -7.87
C VAL A 93 -3.24 34.05 -8.33
N CYS A 94 -2.26 34.04 -7.42
CA CYS A 94 -0.86 34.23 -7.79
C CYS A 94 -0.39 33.08 -8.70
N PRO A 95 0.08 33.35 -9.93
CA PRO A 95 0.47 32.32 -10.88
C PRO A 95 1.50 31.33 -10.33
N GLU A 96 2.43 31.80 -9.50
CA GLU A 96 3.49 30.98 -8.91
C GLU A 96 2.93 29.92 -7.95
N VAL A 97 1.95 30.30 -7.12
CA VAL A 97 1.28 29.38 -6.18
C VAL A 97 0.43 28.37 -6.95
N LEU A 98 -0.27 28.83 -7.99
CA LEU A 98 -1.10 27.97 -8.84
C LEU A 98 -0.26 26.94 -9.59
N ILE A 99 0.82 27.37 -10.24
CA ILE A 99 1.75 26.48 -10.95
C ILE A 99 2.37 25.47 -9.98
N GLY A 100 2.80 25.93 -8.79
CA GLY A 100 3.31 25.06 -7.74
C GLY A 100 2.30 23.99 -7.32
N GLY A 101 1.04 24.38 -7.11
CA GLY A 101 -0.05 23.45 -6.77
C GLY A 101 -0.34 22.42 -7.86
N VAL A 102 -0.38 22.85 -9.13
CA VAL A 102 -0.57 21.94 -10.27
C VAL A 102 0.57 20.94 -10.40
N LEU A 103 1.83 21.39 -10.28
CA LEU A 103 3.00 20.52 -10.31
C LEU A 103 3.00 19.50 -9.16
N ALA A 104 2.57 19.92 -7.96
CA ALA A 104 2.44 19.01 -6.82
C ALA A 104 1.42 17.89 -7.09
N ILE A 105 0.26 18.23 -7.68
CA ILE A 105 -0.76 17.24 -8.08
C ILE A 105 -0.18 16.29 -9.14
N MET A 106 0.48 16.82 -10.16
CA MET A 106 1.12 16.01 -11.22
C MET A 106 2.15 15.02 -10.64
N MET A 107 2.90 15.44 -9.63
CA MET A 107 3.90 14.59 -8.97
C MET A 107 3.26 13.35 -8.33
N VAL A 108 2.08 13.46 -7.73
CA VAL A 108 1.34 12.31 -7.17
C VAL A 108 1.02 11.26 -8.23
N PHE A 109 0.55 11.70 -9.40
CA PHE A 109 0.24 10.80 -10.52
C PHE A 109 1.51 10.17 -11.11
N LEU A 110 2.60 10.92 -11.19
CA LEU A 110 3.88 10.41 -11.67
C LEU A 110 4.41 9.29 -10.79
N PHE A 111 4.45 9.49 -9.47
CA PHE A 111 4.86 8.45 -8.52
C PHE A 111 3.95 7.22 -8.57
N SER A 112 2.64 7.43 -8.66
CA SER A 112 1.67 6.33 -8.80
C SER A 112 1.92 5.52 -10.08
N SER A 113 2.20 6.20 -11.19
CA SER A 113 2.50 5.57 -12.48
C SER A 113 3.78 4.72 -12.42
N TRP A 114 4.85 5.22 -11.79
CA TRP A 114 6.07 4.44 -11.60
C TRP A 114 5.85 3.19 -10.76
N GLY A 115 5.08 3.29 -9.67
CA GLY A 115 4.70 2.15 -8.84
C GLY A 115 3.92 1.10 -9.64
N LEU A 116 2.87 1.52 -10.36
CA LEU A 116 2.07 0.63 -11.20
C LEU A 116 2.89 -0.03 -12.32
N LYS A 117 3.80 0.71 -12.95
CA LYS A 117 4.68 0.18 -14.00
C LYS A 117 5.63 -0.89 -13.46
N SER A 118 6.20 -0.68 -12.27
CA SER A 118 7.07 -1.66 -11.61
C SER A 118 6.30 -2.96 -11.29
N VAL A 119 5.14 -2.83 -10.66
CA VAL A 119 4.28 -3.99 -10.32
C VAL A 119 3.82 -4.73 -11.59
N GLY A 120 3.38 -3.99 -12.62
CA GLY A 120 2.94 -4.58 -13.88
C GLY A 120 4.04 -5.37 -14.59
N GLY A 121 5.27 -4.86 -14.59
CA GLY A 121 6.43 -5.57 -15.16
C GLY A 121 6.74 -6.87 -14.41
N ALA A 122 6.73 -6.85 -13.07
CA ALA A 122 6.94 -8.04 -12.26
C ALA A 122 5.82 -9.08 -12.46
N ALA A 123 4.56 -8.64 -12.48
CA ALA A 123 3.41 -9.50 -12.68
C ALA A 123 3.43 -10.19 -14.05
N SER A 124 3.80 -9.47 -15.12
CA SER A 124 3.93 -10.05 -16.46
C SER A 124 4.95 -11.20 -16.48
N LYS A 125 6.10 -11.01 -15.83
CA LYS A 125 7.15 -12.05 -15.72
C LYS A 125 6.66 -13.28 -14.93
N ILE A 126 5.90 -13.09 -13.86
CA ILE A 126 5.31 -14.21 -13.11
C ILE A 126 4.32 -14.98 -13.99
N ILE A 127 3.45 -14.28 -14.71
CA ILE A 127 2.46 -14.92 -15.59
C ILE A 127 3.16 -15.74 -16.68
N GLU A 128 4.20 -15.20 -17.29
CA GLU A 128 5.02 -15.93 -18.28
C GLU A 128 5.67 -17.16 -17.68
N GLU A 129 6.23 -17.06 -16.47
CA GLU A 129 6.86 -18.19 -15.78
C GLU A 129 5.85 -19.28 -15.39
N VAL A 130 4.70 -18.92 -14.82
CA VAL A 130 3.63 -19.88 -14.48
C VAL A 130 3.15 -20.61 -15.74
N ARG A 131 2.92 -19.88 -16.85
CA ARG A 131 2.55 -20.48 -18.13
C ARG A 131 3.63 -21.42 -18.66
N ARG A 132 4.90 -21.05 -18.53
CA ARG A 132 6.04 -21.88 -18.93
C ARG A 132 6.08 -23.18 -18.14
N GLN A 133 5.91 -23.12 -16.81
CA GLN A 133 5.92 -24.31 -15.95
C GLN A 133 4.76 -25.25 -16.29
N ILE A 134 3.53 -24.75 -16.41
CA ILE A 134 2.35 -25.57 -16.76
C ILE A 134 2.51 -26.21 -18.15
N LYS A 135 3.08 -25.48 -19.12
CA LYS A 135 3.32 -26.02 -20.47
C LYS A 135 4.41 -27.09 -20.49
N ALA A 136 5.45 -26.92 -19.66
CA ALA A 136 6.57 -27.87 -19.58
C ALA A 136 6.19 -29.14 -18.80
N ASP A 137 5.36 -29.01 -17.76
CA ASP A 137 4.88 -30.11 -16.93
C ASP A 137 3.36 -29.98 -16.69
N PRO A 138 2.53 -30.66 -17.51
CA PRO A 138 1.08 -30.71 -17.31
C PRO A 138 0.66 -31.35 -15.97
N GLY A 139 1.54 -32.16 -15.35
CA GLY A 139 1.30 -32.80 -14.05
C GLY A 139 1.14 -31.81 -12.90
N ILE A 140 1.57 -30.55 -13.08
CA ILE A 140 1.30 -29.46 -12.12
C ILE A 140 -0.20 -29.18 -12.03
N MET A 141 -0.91 -29.19 -13.16
CA MET A 141 -2.35 -28.92 -13.19
C MET A 141 -3.17 -30.13 -12.69
N GLU A 142 -2.63 -31.33 -12.89
CA GLU A 142 -3.19 -32.59 -12.36
C GLU A 142 -2.87 -32.81 -10.87
N GLY A 143 -1.99 -31.99 -10.28
CA GLY A 143 -1.56 -32.10 -8.88
C GLY A 143 -0.59 -33.24 -8.60
N THR A 144 -0.04 -33.87 -9.64
CA THR A 144 0.92 -35.00 -9.54
C THR A 144 2.36 -34.53 -9.43
N SER A 145 2.67 -33.34 -9.97
CA SER A 145 3.98 -32.69 -9.89
C SER A 145 3.93 -31.39 -9.07
N ARG A 146 5.03 -31.07 -8.38
CA ARG A 146 5.16 -29.81 -7.63
C ARG A 146 5.74 -28.70 -8.53
N PRO A 147 5.14 -27.50 -8.57
CA PRO A 147 5.71 -26.37 -9.29
C PRO A 147 6.96 -25.81 -8.61
N ASP A 148 7.76 -25.06 -9.37
CA ASP A 148 8.93 -24.36 -8.83
C ASP A 148 8.51 -23.01 -8.25
N TYR A 149 8.27 -23.02 -6.94
CA TYR A 149 7.96 -21.82 -6.16
C TYR A 149 9.16 -20.88 -5.99
N GLY A 150 10.39 -21.41 -6.00
CA GLY A 150 11.61 -20.62 -5.81
C GLY A 150 11.80 -19.61 -6.94
N ARG A 151 11.53 -20.04 -8.17
CA ARG A 151 11.62 -19.15 -9.34
C ARG A 151 10.63 -17.97 -9.28
N ALA A 152 9.42 -18.20 -8.77
CA ALA A 152 8.45 -17.13 -8.57
C ALA A 152 8.95 -16.11 -7.52
N VAL A 153 9.56 -16.59 -6.44
CA VAL A 153 10.20 -15.73 -5.43
C VAL A 153 11.36 -14.94 -6.01
N ASP A 154 12.23 -15.54 -6.82
CA ASP A 154 13.35 -14.87 -7.47
C ASP A 154 12.88 -13.73 -8.39
N ILE A 155 11.82 -13.95 -9.17
CA ILE A 155 11.25 -12.91 -10.06
C ILE A 155 10.73 -11.74 -9.23
N THR A 156 9.99 -12.00 -8.15
CA THR A 156 9.47 -10.93 -7.27
C THR A 156 10.57 -10.20 -6.50
N THR A 157 11.63 -10.91 -6.09
CA THR A 157 12.76 -10.33 -5.36
C THR A 157 13.62 -9.49 -6.30
N GLY A 158 13.93 -10.00 -7.50
CA GLY A 158 14.71 -9.29 -8.51
C GLY A 158 14.01 -8.06 -9.09
N ALA A 159 12.67 -7.97 -9.00
CA ALA A 159 11.90 -6.79 -9.41
C ALA A 159 11.93 -5.63 -8.40
N LYS A 160 12.49 -5.83 -7.19
CA LYS A 160 12.64 -4.76 -6.19
C LYS A 160 13.85 -3.83 -6.46
N HIS A 161 14.67 -4.15 -7.47
CA HIS A 161 15.82 -3.37 -7.94
C HIS A 161 15.57 -2.86 -9.36
#